data_AF-F4NYH7-F1
#
_entry.id   AF-F4NYH7-F1
#
_cell.length_a   1.000
_cell.length_b   1.000
_cell.length_c   1.000
_cell.angle_alpha   90.00
_cell.angle_beta   90.00
_cell.angle_gamma   90.00
#
_symmetry.space_group_name_H-M   'P 1'
#
loop_
_entity.id
_entity.type
_entity.pdbx_description
1 polymer ?
#
loop_
_entity_poly.entity_id
_entity_poly.type
_entity_poly.pdbx_seq_one_letter_code
_entity_poly.pdbx_strand_id
1 'polypeptide(L)'
;MPSPSGPLSTRLDDSTYQHRLIVSAHSPVITMTCQARRYIWGLVLAYSLHLTLVCGAVIASTLLYSIFQQYRQEQHVVAILVDDVLDMVHTESDNHHRDPIRYPAPGLSIVQLRDHLLLSQTRGKGQESFSSADGSLLKRKSITVPYMTYMDPLGRTIWAIPDATTRKRLWTLVTTEISKTSAIRKTTMEVKGQPQDLWMWVASPALSPRKPRSSGINEFIGTPISK
;
A
#
# COMPACT_ATOMS: atom_id res chain seq x y z
N MET A 1 66.35 -56.16 7.17
CA MET A 1 65.53 -55.76 8.33
C MET A 1 64.15 -55.37 7.83
N PRO A 2 63.08 -56.00 8.34
CA PRO A 2 61.72 -55.79 7.85
C PRO A 2 61.19 -54.44 8.34
N SER A 3 60.72 -53.61 7.41
CA SER A 3 59.97 -52.38 7.69
C SER A 3 58.65 -52.73 8.37
N PRO A 4 58.33 -52.20 9.56
CA PRO A 4 57.03 -52.41 10.17
C PRO A 4 55.97 -51.64 9.37
N SER A 5 55.29 -52.35 8.46
CA SER A 5 54.08 -51.88 7.78
C SER A 5 52.90 -51.94 8.75
N GLY A 6 52.91 -51.04 9.74
CA GLY A 6 51.75 -50.75 10.59
C GLY A 6 50.96 -49.56 10.02
N PRO A 7 49.64 -49.44 10.31
CA PRO A 7 48.77 -48.37 9.79
C PRO A 7 49.08 -46.96 10.34
N LEU A 8 50.11 -46.85 11.19
CA LEU A 8 50.52 -45.63 11.89
C LEU A 8 52.01 -45.42 11.64
N SER A 9 52.37 -44.29 11.04
CA SER A 9 53.76 -43.89 10.80
C SER A 9 54.07 -42.68 11.66
N THR A 10 55.20 -42.69 12.36
CA THR A 10 55.66 -41.53 13.13
C THR A 10 56.67 -40.76 12.30
N ARG A 11 56.38 -39.50 11.98
CA ARG A 11 57.32 -38.61 11.30
C ARG A 11 57.82 -37.57 12.31
N LEU A 12 59.13 -37.36 12.36
CA LEU A 12 59.74 -36.26 13.11
C LEU A 12 59.56 -34.98 12.31
N ASP A 13 59.12 -33.92 12.99
CA ASP A 13 58.90 -32.61 12.37
C ASP A 13 60.24 -31.93 12.05
N ASP A 14 60.43 -31.52 10.80
CA ASP A 14 61.74 -31.10 10.25
C ASP A 14 62.11 -29.67 10.65
N SER A 15 61.15 -28.85 11.09
CA SER A 15 61.39 -27.45 11.48
C SER A 15 61.69 -27.26 12.97
N THR A 16 61.26 -28.19 13.81
CA THR A 16 61.41 -28.11 15.27
C THR A 16 61.59 -29.53 15.77
N TYR A 17 62.84 -29.98 15.90
CA TYR A 17 63.25 -31.35 16.28
C TYR A 17 62.71 -31.89 17.63
N GLN A 18 61.67 -31.27 18.20
CA GLN A 18 61.08 -31.59 19.50
C GLN A 18 59.70 -32.27 19.42
N HIS A 19 58.99 -32.24 18.29
CA HIS A 19 57.65 -32.82 18.21
C HIS A 19 57.60 -34.05 17.28
N ARG A 20 57.17 -35.19 17.85
CA ARG A 20 56.97 -36.44 17.10
C ARG A 20 55.51 -36.50 16.63
N LEU A 21 55.30 -36.33 15.34
CA LEU A 21 53.96 -36.35 14.75
C LEU A 21 53.57 -37.80 14.43
N ILE A 22 52.46 -38.26 15.01
CA ILE A 22 51.88 -39.56 14.70
C ILE A 22 50.90 -39.36 13.54
N VAL A 23 51.25 -39.88 12.37
CA VAL A 23 50.46 -39.75 11.14
C VAL A 23 49.79 -41.10 10.87
N SER A 24 48.45 -41.10 10.92
CA SER A 24 47.64 -42.24 10.48
C SER A 24 47.70 -42.35 8.95
N ALA A 25 47.97 -43.55 8.44
CA ALA A 25 47.97 -43.82 7.00
C ALA A 25 46.56 -43.90 6.39
N HIS A 26 45.54 -44.09 7.23
CA HIS A 26 44.15 -44.14 6.79
C HIS A 26 43.48 -42.76 6.93
N SER A 27 42.80 -42.34 5.85
CA SER A 27 41.95 -41.16 5.85
C SER A 27 40.90 -41.30 6.95
N PRO A 28 40.70 -40.28 7.81
CA PRO A 28 39.71 -40.35 8.86
C PRO A 28 38.34 -40.62 8.25
N VAL A 29 37.57 -41.56 8.85
CA VAL A 29 36.19 -41.83 8.45
C VAL A 29 35.34 -40.64 8.89
N ILE A 30 35.33 -39.61 8.05
CA ILE A 30 34.51 -38.43 8.24
C ILE A 30 33.10 -38.74 7.77
N THR A 31 32.12 -38.43 8.60
CA THR A 31 30.71 -38.51 8.22
C THR A 31 30.44 -37.49 7.11
N MET A 32 29.57 -37.82 6.16
CA MET A 32 29.21 -36.98 5.02
C MET A 32 28.77 -35.56 5.44
N THR A 33 28.13 -35.43 6.61
CA THR A 33 27.71 -34.16 7.19
C THR A 33 28.88 -33.28 7.64
N CYS A 34 29.97 -33.88 8.13
CA CYS A 34 31.17 -33.17 8.55
C CYS A 34 31.96 -32.65 7.34
N GLN A 35 32.04 -33.44 6.27
CA GLN A 35 32.66 -33.03 5.01
C GLN A 35 31.89 -31.88 4.34
N ALA A 36 30.56 -31.98 4.29
CA ALA A 36 29.70 -30.93 3.77
C ALA A 36 29.85 -29.63 4.57
N ARG A 37 29.83 -29.71 5.92
CA ARG A 37 30.02 -28.55 6.79
C ARG A 37 31.37 -27.88 6.55
N ARG A 38 32.46 -28.65 6.52
CA ARG A 38 33.81 -28.09 6.28
C ARG A 38 33.92 -27.41 4.92
N TYR A 39 33.31 -28.00 3.89
CA TYR A 39 33.29 -27.41 2.55
C TYR A 39 32.47 -26.12 2.50
N ILE A 40 31.29 -26.10 3.11
CA ILE A 40 30.44 -24.91 3.23
C ILE A 40 31.17 -23.80 3.99
N TRP A 41 31.81 -24.11 5.12
CA TRP A 41 32.60 -23.12 5.87
C TRP A 41 33.80 -22.61 5.08
N GLY A 42 34.47 -23.48 4.31
CA GLY A 42 35.55 -23.07 3.41
C GLY A 42 35.09 -22.13 2.30
N LEU A 43 33.95 -22.43 1.67
CA LEU A 43 33.34 -21.55 0.66
C LEU A 43 32.87 -20.22 1.27
N VAL A 44 32.26 -20.26 2.44
CA VAL A 44 31.82 -19.05 3.15
C VAL A 44 33.01 -18.18 3.51
N LEU A 45 34.14 -18.76 3.96
CA LEU A 45 35.34 -17.98 4.26
C LEU A 45 35.93 -17.36 2.98
N ALA A 46 36.04 -18.15 1.91
CA ALA A 46 36.62 -17.72 0.64
C ALA A 46 35.78 -16.66 -0.08
N TYR A 47 34.45 -16.75 -0.02
CA TYR A 47 33.53 -15.87 -0.73
C TYR A 47 32.72 -14.95 0.19
N SER A 48 33.15 -14.75 1.44
CA SER A 48 32.43 -13.95 2.45
C SER A 48 32.06 -12.54 1.96
N LEU A 49 33.00 -11.84 1.30
CA LEU A 49 32.74 -10.50 0.75
C LEU A 49 31.72 -10.48 -0.42
N HIS A 50 31.76 -11.48 -1.29
CA HIS A 50 30.81 -11.59 -2.39
C HIS A 50 29.41 -11.93 -1.87
N LEU A 51 29.32 -12.80 -0.87
CA LEU A 51 28.06 -13.21 -0.26
C LEU A 51 27.41 -12.05 0.49
N THR A 52 28.18 -11.24 1.23
CA THR A 52 27.63 -10.05 1.91
C THR A 52 27.16 -8.99 0.93
N LEU A 53 27.86 -8.77 -0.18
CA LEU A 53 27.43 -7.85 -1.24
C LEU A 53 26.09 -8.30 -1.86
N VAL A 54 25.98 -9.58 -2.23
CA VAL A 54 24.75 -10.13 -2.80
C VAL A 54 23.60 -10.06 -1.79
N CYS A 55 23.82 -10.45 -0.53
CA CYS A 55 22.81 -10.32 0.52
C CYS A 55 22.38 -8.87 0.73
N GLY A 56 23.33 -7.93 0.76
CA GLY A 56 23.04 -6.50 0.86
C GLY A 56 22.21 -5.99 -0.31
N ALA A 57 22.54 -6.39 -1.53
CA ALA A 57 21.78 -6.02 -2.73
C ALA A 57 20.35 -6.57 -2.71
N VAL A 58 20.16 -7.82 -2.27
CA VAL A 58 18.83 -8.44 -2.14
C VAL A 58 18.00 -7.70 -1.09
N ILE A 59 18.57 -7.40 0.09
CA ILE A 59 17.87 -6.66 1.15
C ILE A 59 17.52 -5.24 0.67
N ALA A 60 18.45 -4.54 0.02
CA ALA A 60 18.18 -3.22 -0.53
C ALA A 60 17.06 -3.27 -1.58
N SER A 61 17.07 -4.25 -2.49
CA SER A 61 16.05 -4.42 -3.51
C SER A 61 14.66 -4.70 -2.92
N THR A 62 14.56 -5.53 -1.86
CA THR A 62 13.26 -5.82 -1.23
C THR A 62 12.71 -4.61 -0.48
N LEU A 63 13.58 -3.86 0.21
CA LEU A 63 13.17 -2.62 0.88
C LEU A 63 12.71 -1.56 -0.11
N LEU A 64 13.48 -1.32 -1.17
CA LEU A 64 13.10 -0.38 -2.24
C LEU A 64 11.78 -0.80 -2.90
N TYR A 65 11.61 -2.10 -3.16
CA TYR A 65 10.37 -2.62 -3.71
C TYR A 65 9.18 -2.36 -2.78
N SER A 66 9.34 -2.60 -1.48
CA SER A 66 8.26 -2.37 -0.50
C SER A 66 7.88 -0.89 -0.39
N ILE A 67 8.86 0.02 -0.36
CA ILE A 67 8.63 1.48 -0.32
C ILE A 67 7.95 1.93 -1.60
N PHE A 68 8.41 1.45 -2.75
CA PHE A 68 7.82 1.81 -4.03
C PHE A 68 6.40 1.28 -4.17
N GLN A 69 6.12 0.07 -3.67
CA GLN A 69 4.76 -0.45 -3.60
C GLN A 69 3.86 0.41 -2.71
N GLN A 70 4.33 0.82 -1.53
CA GLN A 70 3.58 1.72 -0.65
C GLN A 70 3.28 3.05 -1.36
N TYR A 71 4.26 3.63 -2.03
CA TYR A 71 4.07 4.86 -2.81
C TYR A 71 3.02 4.67 -3.92
N ARG A 72 3.10 3.58 -4.71
CA ARG A 72 2.11 3.29 -5.75
C ARG A 72 0.70 3.10 -5.19
N GLN A 73 0.58 2.40 -4.07
CA GLN A 73 -0.70 2.20 -3.41
C GLN A 73 -1.28 3.52 -2.91
N GLU A 74 -0.46 4.38 -2.28
CA GLU A 74 -0.87 5.71 -1.85
C GLU A 74 -1.35 6.55 -3.05
N GLN A 75 -0.59 6.58 -4.16
CA GLN A 75 -0.99 7.31 -5.35
C GLN A 75 -2.30 6.79 -5.95
N HIS A 76 -2.53 5.48 -5.95
CA HIS A 76 -3.79 4.90 -6.41
C HIS A 76 -4.98 5.31 -5.53
N VAL A 77 -4.79 5.34 -4.20
CA VAL A 77 -5.81 5.82 -3.26
C VAL A 77 -6.10 7.30 -3.48
N VAL A 78 -5.05 8.12 -3.64
CA VAL A 78 -5.18 9.55 -3.95
C VAL A 78 -5.92 9.74 -5.27
N ALA A 79 -5.62 8.96 -6.31
CA ALA A 79 -6.30 9.04 -7.60
C ALA A 79 -7.81 8.73 -7.47
N ILE A 80 -8.20 7.71 -6.70
CA ILE A 80 -9.61 7.41 -6.43
C ILE A 80 -10.27 8.57 -5.66
N LEU A 81 -9.61 9.08 -4.62
CA LEU A 81 -10.14 10.20 -3.84
C LEU A 81 -10.33 11.46 -4.69
N VAL A 82 -9.39 11.75 -5.59
CA VAL A 82 -9.48 12.89 -6.52
C VAL A 82 -10.64 12.70 -7.48
N ASP A 83 -10.83 11.50 -8.04
CA ASP A 83 -11.98 11.17 -8.90
C ASP A 83 -13.31 11.34 -8.15
N ASP A 84 -13.40 10.84 -6.91
CA ASP A 84 -14.58 11.01 -6.05
C ASP A 84 -14.85 12.49 -5.72
N VAL A 85 -13.81 13.30 -5.46
CA VAL A 85 -13.96 14.75 -5.25
C VAL A 85 -14.46 15.45 -6.51
N LEU A 86 -13.85 15.15 -7.66
CA LEU A 86 -14.22 15.75 -8.94
C LEU A 86 -15.69 15.44 -9.27
N ASP A 87 -16.13 14.19 -9.09
CA ASP A 87 -17.52 13.78 -9.31
C ASP A 87 -18.49 14.47 -8.34
N MET A 88 -18.12 14.65 -7.07
CA MET A 88 -18.96 15.38 -6.10
C MET A 88 -19.09 16.87 -6.43
N VAL A 89 -17.99 17.56 -6.72
CA VAL A 89 -18.00 18.99 -7.04
C VAL A 89 -18.73 19.24 -8.35
N HIS A 90 -18.56 18.37 -9.34
CA HIS A 90 -19.33 18.40 -10.59
C HIS A 90 -20.82 18.20 -10.34
N THR A 91 -21.20 17.17 -9.58
CA THR A 91 -22.62 16.86 -9.29
C THR A 91 -23.29 18.04 -8.56
N GLU A 92 -22.60 18.67 -7.61
CA GLU A 92 -23.14 19.86 -6.92
C GLU A 92 -23.30 21.03 -7.88
N SER A 93 -22.32 21.27 -8.76
CA SER A 93 -22.42 22.31 -9.79
C SER A 93 -23.60 22.07 -10.74
N ASP A 94 -23.83 20.82 -11.16
CA ASP A 94 -24.99 20.46 -12.00
C ASP A 94 -26.31 20.69 -11.26
N ASN A 95 -26.38 20.34 -9.97
CA ASN A 95 -27.55 20.56 -9.14
C ASN A 95 -27.84 22.06 -8.94
N HIS A 96 -26.80 22.86 -8.72
CA HIS A 96 -26.90 24.33 -8.66
C HIS A 96 -27.37 24.91 -9.99
N HIS A 97 -26.85 24.39 -11.12
CA HIS A 97 -27.25 24.85 -12.45
C HIS A 97 -28.71 24.52 -12.78
N ARG A 98 -29.21 23.36 -12.32
CA ARG A 98 -30.61 22.95 -12.49
C ARG A 98 -31.55 23.73 -11.58
N ASP A 99 -31.24 23.80 -10.28
CA ASP A 99 -32.11 24.37 -9.26
C ASP A 99 -31.32 25.31 -8.30
N PRO A 100 -31.04 26.56 -8.70
CA PRO A 100 -30.24 27.49 -7.89
C PRO A 100 -30.93 27.90 -6.57
N ILE A 101 -32.26 27.76 -6.48
CA ILE A 101 -33.02 28.06 -5.27
C ILE A 101 -32.81 26.99 -4.19
N ARG A 102 -32.70 25.72 -4.60
CA ARG A 102 -32.56 24.58 -3.68
C ARG A 102 -31.10 24.36 -3.28
N TYR A 103 -30.18 24.61 -4.19
CA TYR A 103 -28.75 24.51 -3.98
C TYR A 103 -28.12 25.89 -4.18
N PRO A 104 -28.06 26.74 -3.15
CA PRO A 104 -27.61 28.13 -3.31
C PRO A 104 -26.09 28.26 -3.52
N ALA A 105 -25.31 27.24 -3.16
CA ALA A 105 -23.85 27.25 -3.29
C ALA A 105 -23.43 26.57 -4.61
N PRO A 106 -22.65 27.24 -5.48
CA PRO A 106 -22.15 26.65 -6.74
C PRO A 106 -21.01 25.66 -6.55
N GLY A 107 -20.66 25.31 -5.32
CA GLY A 107 -19.51 24.46 -5.00
C GLY A 107 -19.55 23.91 -3.58
N LEU A 108 -18.65 22.97 -3.29
CA LEU A 108 -18.62 22.26 -2.01
C LEU A 108 -17.49 22.75 -1.11
N SER A 109 -17.72 22.76 0.20
CA SER A 109 -16.69 23.18 1.14
C SER A 109 -15.57 22.16 1.29
N ILE A 110 -14.32 22.64 1.29
CA ILE A 110 -13.13 21.79 1.35
C ILE A 110 -13.11 20.97 2.66
N VAL A 111 -13.56 21.59 3.76
CA VAL A 111 -13.63 20.94 5.07
C VAL A 111 -14.68 19.84 5.09
N GLN A 112 -15.88 20.09 4.56
CA GLN A 112 -16.94 19.09 4.49
C GLN A 112 -16.56 17.93 3.56
N LEU A 113 -15.92 18.22 2.42
CA LEU A 113 -15.39 17.19 1.52
C LEU A 113 -14.39 16.29 2.22
N ARG A 114 -13.42 16.89 2.92
CA ARG A 114 -12.41 16.15 3.69
C ARG A 114 -13.07 15.27 4.75
N ASP A 115 -13.99 15.83 5.52
CA ASP A 115 -14.59 15.13 6.65
C ASP A 115 -15.58 14.06 6.18
N HIS A 116 -16.23 14.25 5.02
CA HIS A 116 -17.06 13.25 4.37
C HIS A 116 -16.24 12.08 3.84
N LEU A 117 -15.19 12.35 3.04
CA LEU A 117 -14.38 11.30 2.40
C LEU A 117 -13.45 10.58 3.37
N LEU A 118 -12.95 11.29 4.38
CA LEU A 118 -11.95 10.78 5.34
C LEU A 118 -12.52 10.80 6.76
N LEU A 119 -13.29 9.78 7.13
CA LEU A 119 -13.80 9.66 8.49
C LEU A 119 -12.66 9.39 9.47
N SER A 120 -12.66 10.16 10.57
CA SER A 120 -11.82 9.88 11.75
C SER A 120 -12.41 8.71 12.51
N GLN A 121 -11.69 7.59 12.64
CA GLN A 121 -12.15 6.44 13.43
C GLN A 121 -12.22 6.72 14.95
N THR A 122 -11.96 7.96 15.38
CA THR A 122 -12.05 8.38 16.79
C THR A 122 -13.49 8.44 17.32
N ARG A 123 -14.52 8.30 16.49
CA ARG A 123 -15.93 8.20 16.93
C ARG A 123 -16.35 6.74 17.22
N GLY A 124 -15.49 5.98 17.89
CA GLY A 124 -15.65 4.53 18.05
C GLY A 124 -15.30 3.98 19.43
N LYS A 125 -15.20 4.82 20.47
CA LYS A 125 -15.03 4.35 21.86
C LYS A 125 -16.30 4.53 22.72
N GLY A 126 -17.46 4.68 22.08
CA GLY A 126 -18.74 4.91 22.78
C GLY A 126 -20.00 4.50 22.01
N GLN A 127 -19.93 3.51 21.11
CA GLN A 127 -21.14 3.01 20.46
C GLN A 127 -21.02 1.49 20.21
N GLU A 128 -20.99 0.73 21.30
CA GLU A 128 -21.62 -0.58 21.30
C GLU A 128 -23.14 -0.36 21.30
N SER A 129 -23.88 -1.20 20.56
CA SER A 129 -25.33 -1.37 20.63
C SER A 129 -26.20 -0.34 19.89
N PHE A 130 -26.47 -0.58 18.60
CA PHE A 130 -27.85 -0.55 18.09
C PHE A 130 -28.03 -1.67 17.08
N SER A 131 -28.92 -2.58 17.46
CA SER A 131 -29.33 -3.76 16.73
C SER A 131 -30.33 -3.41 15.63
N SER A 132 -30.33 -4.26 14.60
CA SER A 132 -31.51 -4.84 13.95
C SER A 132 -31.85 -4.38 12.52
N ALA A 133 -31.98 -5.43 11.71
CA ALA A 133 -32.73 -5.58 10.47
C ALA A 133 -32.18 -4.91 9.19
N ASP A 134 -31.51 -5.78 8.42
CA ASP A 134 -31.60 -5.89 6.97
C ASP A 134 -30.85 -4.85 6.11
N GLY A 135 -30.11 -5.35 5.12
CA GLY A 135 -29.31 -4.54 4.20
C GLY A 135 -27.81 -4.82 4.25
N SER A 136 -27.40 -5.88 3.57
CA SER A 136 -26.03 -6.28 3.26
C SER A 136 -25.12 -5.12 2.80
N LEU A 137 -24.40 -4.50 3.74
CA LEU A 137 -23.20 -3.71 3.46
C LEU A 137 -22.01 -4.66 3.46
N LEU A 138 -21.58 -5.05 2.26
CA LEU A 138 -20.40 -5.88 2.02
C LEU A 138 -19.15 -5.20 2.61
N LYS A 139 -18.85 -5.52 3.87
CA LYS A 139 -17.65 -5.15 4.58
C LYS A 139 -16.45 -5.89 3.96
N ARG A 140 -15.98 -5.40 2.82
CA ARG A 140 -14.78 -5.91 2.17
C ARG A 140 -13.57 -5.45 2.99
N LYS A 141 -13.15 -6.28 3.94
CA LYS A 141 -11.86 -6.12 4.62
C LYS A 141 -10.77 -6.34 3.55
N SER A 142 -10.28 -5.27 2.92
CA SER A 142 -9.15 -5.35 1.99
C SER A 142 -7.90 -5.65 2.81
N ILE A 143 -7.44 -6.90 2.73
CA ILE A 143 -6.50 -7.52 3.66
C ILE A 143 -5.09 -6.91 3.69
N THR A 144 -4.78 -5.87 2.91
CA THR A 144 -3.39 -5.40 2.76
C THR A 144 -3.16 -3.93 3.14
N VAL A 145 -4.17 -3.23 3.66
CA VAL A 145 -4.06 -1.78 3.87
C VAL A 145 -4.82 -1.36 5.12
N PRO A 146 -4.26 -0.48 5.98
CA PRO A 146 -4.80 -0.18 7.31
C PRO A 146 -6.02 0.76 7.30
N TYR A 147 -6.75 0.81 6.19
CA TYR A 147 -7.95 1.63 6.01
C TYR A 147 -9.18 0.75 5.84
N MET A 148 -10.30 1.16 6.43
CA MET A 148 -11.60 0.56 6.16
C MET A 148 -12.30 1.40 5.10
N THR A 149 -12.74 0.79 4.01
CA THR A 149 -13.55 1.46 2.97
C THR A 149 -14.99 1.00 3.05
N TYR A 150 -15.93 1.94 2.96
CA TYR A 150 -17.37 1.67 2.80
C TYR A 150 -17.87 2.42 1.58
N MET A 151 -18.93 1.89 0.97
CA MET A 151 -19.60 2.53 -0.15
C MET A 151 -20.78 3.33 0.38
N ASP A 152 -20.85 4.59 0.00
CA ASP A 152 -22.06 5.40 0.13
C ASP A 152 -23.19 4.77 -0.72
N PRO A 153 -24.47 4.90 -0.36
CA PRO A 153 -25.60 4.63 -1.25
C PRO A 153 -25.47 5.16 -2.68
N LEU A 154 -24.69 6.22 -2.88
CA LEU A 154 -24.36 6.80 -4.20
C LEU A 154 -23.18 6.11 -4.91
N GLY A 155 -22.69 4.97 -4.39
CA GLY A 155 -21.57 4.20 -4.96
C GLY A 155 -20.18 4.81 -4.75
N ARG A 156 -20.05 5.80 -3.86
CA ARG A 156 -18.80 6.54 -3.60
C ARG A 156 -17.95 5.86 -2.55
N THR A 157 -16.63 5.95 -2.68
CA THR A 157 -15.72 5.31 -1.73
C THR A 157 -15.45 6.24 -0.56
N ILE A 158 -15.81 5.82 0.64
CA ILE A 158 -15.53 6.56 1.85
C ILE A 158 -14.50 5.80 2.68
N TRP A 159 -13.50 6.51 3.17
CA TRP A 159 -12.30 5.96 3.78
C TRP A 159 -12.29 6.28 5.28
N ALA A 160 -12.46 5.26 6.12
CA ALA A 160 -12.22 5.37 7.56
C ALA A 160 -10.73 5.15 7.83
N ILE A 161 -10.06 6.24 8.21
CA ILE A 161 -8.64 6.26 8.55
C ILE A 161 -8.52 6.52 10.05
N PRO A 162 -7.90 5.61 10.82
CA PRO A 162 -7.75 5.79 12.26
C PRO A 162 -6.73 6.89 12.62
N ASP A 163 -5.69 7.04 11.81
CA ASP A 163 -4.59 7.95 12.09
C ASP A 163 -4.84 9.35 11.49
N ALA A 164 -4.81 10.36 12.36
CA ALA A 164 -4.98 11.76 11.99
C ALA A 164 -3.82 12.28 11.12
N THR A 165 -2.60 11.77 11.32
CA THR A 165 -1.44 12.25 10.55
C THR A 165 -1.48 11.74 9.12
N THR A 166 -1.78 10.45 8.93
CA THR A 166 -2.02 9.84 7.61
C THR A 166 -3.18 10.51 6.89
N ARG A 167 -4.29 10.80 7.59
CA ARG A 167 -5.43 11.53 7.01
C ARG A 167 -5.03 12.92 6.50
N LYS A 168 -4.27 13.68 7.30
CA LYS A 168 -3.79 15.01 6.90
C LYS A 168 -2.86 14.91 5.69
N ARG A 169 -1.92 13.95 5.68
CA ARG A 169 -1.00 13.70 4.57
C ARG A 169 -1.74 13.37 3.27
N LEU A 170 -2.69 12.43 3.31
CA LEU A 170 -3.49 12.05 2.14
C LEU A 170 -4.31 13.24 1.63
N TRP A 171 -4.93 14.02 2.52
CA TRP A 171 -5.67 15.21 2.11
C TRP A 171 -4.76 16.28 1.48
N THR A 172 -3.54 16.45 1.99
CA THR A 172 -2.55 17.33 1.37
C THR A 172 -2.18 16.87 -0.04
N LEU A 173 -1.98 15.56 -0.26
CA LEU A 173 -1.71 15.01 -1.58
C LEU A 173 -2.89 15.22 -2.53
N VAL A 174 -4.12 14.93 -2.09
CA VAL A 174 -5.35 15.17 -2.86
C VAL A 174 -5.49 16.64 -3.23
N THR A 175 -5.29 17.55 -2.28
CA THR A 175 -5.33 19.00 -2.52
C THR A 175 -4.28 19.43 -3.54
N THR A 176 -3.09 18.81 -3.51
CA THR A 176 -1.99 19.10 -4.44
C THR A 176 -2.29 18.58 -5.85
N GLU A 177 -2.93 17.41 -5.98
CA GLU A 177 -3.33 16.90 -7.30
C GLU A 177 -4.50 17.68 -7.89
N ILE A 178 -5.48 18.06 -7.06
CA ILE A 178 -6.62 18.89 -7.52
C ILE A 178 -6.13 20.28 -7.94
N SER A 179 -5.17 20.88 -7.23
CA SER A 179 -4.66 22.21 -7.61
C SER A 179 -3.89 22.22 -8.93
N LYS A 180 -3.36 21.07 -9.38
CA LYS A 180 -2.79 20.92 -10.73
C LYS A 180 -3.87 20.85 -11.81
N THR A 181 -5.08 20.44 -11.45
CA THR A 181 -6.19 20.26 -12.40
C THR A 181 -6.89 21.60 -12.63
N SER A 182 -7.09 21.99 -13.89
CA SER A 182 -7.77 23.25 -14.24
C SER A 182 -9.30 23.20 -14.14
N ALA A 183 -9.86 22.02 -13.85
CA ALA A 183 -11.31 21.81 -13.81
C ALA A 183 -11.99 22.39 -12.56
N ILE A 184 -11.27 22.48 -11.45
CA ILE A 184 -11.77 23.02 -10.18
C ILE A 184 -11.04 24.31 -9.85
N ARG A 185 -11.77 25.31 -9.37
CA ARG A 185 -11.21 26.53 -8.80
C ARG A 185 -11.50 26.61 -7.31
N LYS A 186 -10.47 26.95 -6.53
CA LYS A 186 -10.64 27.34 -5.13
C LYS A 186 -11.20 28.76 -5.07
N THR A 187 -12.30 28.93 -4.36
CA THR A 187 -12.90 30.24 -4.05
C THR A 187 -13.18 30.33 -2.56
N THR A 188 -13.24 31.54 -2.02
CA THR A 188 -13.72 31.79 -0.66
C THR A 188 -15.08 32.47 -0.79
N MET A 189 -16.10 31.91 -0.15
CA MET A 189 -17.47 32.43 -0.23
C MET A 189 -18.06 32.54 1.17
N GLU A 190 -18.87 33.56 1.38
CA GLU A 190 -19.58 33.74 2.64
C GLU A 190 -20.82 32.84 2.67
N VAL A 191 -20.75 31.78 3.48
CA VAL A 191 -21.87 30.87 3.70
C VAL A 191 -22.43 31.16 5.09
N LYS A 192 -23.67 31.65 5.16
CA LYS A 192 -24.36 32.01 6.43
C LYS A 192 -23.56 32.98 7.32
N GLY A 193 -22.93 33.98 6.74
CA GLY A 193 -22.17 34.98 7.51
C GLY A 193 -20.74 34.58 7.85
N GLN A 194 -20.26 33.42 7.39
CA GLN A 194 -18.90 32.95 7.63
C GLN A 194 -18.16 32.74 6.30
N PRO A 195 -16.93 33.27 6.14
CA PRO A 195 -16.12 32.99 4.97
C PRO A 195 -15.66 31.53 5.02
N GLN A 196 -15.98 30.77 3.98
CA GLN A 196 -15.59 29.38 3.84
C GLN A 196 -14.90 29.14 2.50
N ASP A 197 -13.83 28.34 2.55
CA ASP A 197 -13.15 27.89 1.34
C ASP A 197 -13.96 26.78 0.65
N LEU A 198 -14.31 27.03 -0.61
CA LEU A 198 -15.06 26.15 -1.47
C LEU A 198 -14.24 25.73 -2.69
N TRP A 199 -14.54 24.54 -3.19
CA TRP A 199 -14.15 24.09 -4.52
C TRP A 199 -15.34 24.20 -5.46
N MET A 200 -15.14 24.93 -6.55
CA MET A 200 -16.14 25.19 -7.58
C MET A 200 -15.71 24.53 -8.89
N TRP A 201 -16.67 23.91 -9.58
CA TRP A 201 -16.44 23.39 -10.92
C TRP A 201 -16.37 24.53 -11.95
N VAL A 202 -15.33 24.56 -12.77
CA VAL A 202 -15.11 25.59 -13.80
C VAL A 202 -14.86 24.98 -15.18
N ALA A 203 -14.59 23.68 -15.28
CA ALA A 203 -14.38 23.02 -16.56
C ALA A 203 -15.64 23.02 -17.43
N SER A 204 -15.45 23.27 -18.72
CA SER A 204 -16.51 23.09 -19.71
C SER A 204 -16.75 21.59 -19.96
N PRO A 205 -18.01 21.14 -20.06
CA PRO A 205 -18.34 19.77 -20.44
C PRO A 205 -17.73 19.34 -21.78
N ALA A 206 -17.45 20.30 -22.68
CA ALA A 206 -16.82 20.05 -23.97
C ALA A 206 -15.31 19.73 -23.87
N LEU A 207 -14.64 20.22 -22.82
CA LEU A 207 -13.19 20.09 -22.64
C LEU A 207 -12.80 19.02 -21.62
N SER A 208 -13.72 18.65 -20.73
CA SER A 208 -13.54 17.59 -19.75
C SER A 208 -14.72 16.62 -19.79
N PRO A 209 -14.87 15.84 -20.88
CA PRO A 209 -15.97 14.90 -21.00
C PRO A 209 -15.91 13.87 -19.87
N ARG A 210 -17.04 13.70 -19.18
CA ARG A 210 -17.17 12.76 -18.06
C ARG A 210 -16.84 11.36 -18.54
N LYS A 211 -15.95 10.66 -17.83
CA LYS A 211 -15.88 9.21 -17.92
C LYS A 211 -17.01 8.65 -17.05
N PRO A 212 -18.04 8.00 -17.61
CA PRO A 212 -19.05 7.36 -16.78
C PRO A 212 -18.34 6.33 -15.90
N ARG A 213 -18.49 6.49 -14.57
CA ARG A 213 -18.09 5.46 -13.61
C ARG A 213 -18.84 4.20 -14.04
N SER A 214 -18.13 3.13 -14.43
CA SER A 214 -18.81 1.92 -14.87
C SER A 214 -19.57 1.37 -13.67
N SER A 215 -20.86 1.66 -13.63
CA SER A 215 -21.82 1.07 -12.72
C SER A 215 -21.90 -0.41 -13.08
N GLY A 216 -21.01 -1.22 -12.50
CA GLY A 216 -21.33 -2.62 -12.32
C GLY A 216 -22.60 -2.65 -11.47
N ILE A 217 -23.66 -3.28 -12.00
CA ILE A 217 -25.02 -3.49 -11.44
C ILE A 217 -26.11 -2.75 -12.25
N ASN A 218 -26.50 -3.34 -13.40
CA ASN A 218 -27.88 -3.75 -13.76
C ASN A 218 -28.00 -4.04 -15.27
N GLU A 219 -27.43 -5.16 -15.71
CA GLU A 219 -27.74 -5.76 -17.03
C GLU A 219 -28.29 -7.19 -16.86
N PHE A 220 -28.97 -7.44 -15.75
CA PHE A 220 -29.83 -8.61 -15.57
C PHE A 220 -31.23 -8.09 -15.24
N ILE A 221 -32.20 -8.48 -16.08
CA ILE A 221 -33.64 -8.17 -16.10
C ILE A 221 -33.99 -7.15 -17.20
N GLY A 222 -34.29 -7.71 -18.37
CA GLY A 222 -34.82 -6.98 -19.51
C GLY A 222 -34.96 -7.82 -20.77
N THR A 223 -35.19 -9.13 -20.67
CA THR A 223 -35.71 -9.90 -21.82
C THR A 223 -37.23 -9.81 -21.80
N PRO A 224 -37.88 -9.12 -22.76
CA PRO A 224 -39.31 -9.27 -22.98
C PRO A 224 -39.54 -10.64 -23.66
N ILE A 225 -40.08 -11.60 -22.92
CA ILE A 225 -40.68 -12.78 -23.54
C ILE A 225 -42.06 -12.35 -24.04
N SER A 226 -42.12 -12.01 -25.33
CA SER A 226 -43.36 -11.96 -26.12
C SER A 226 -43.29 -13.08 -27.14
N LYS A 227 -44.01 -14.17 -26.86
CA LYS A 227 -44.94 -14.91 -27.72
C LYS A 227 -45.27 -16.26 -27.07
#